data_AF-A0A9P7XE75-F1
#
_entry.id   AF-A0A9P7XE75-F1
#
_cell.length_a   1.000
_cell.length_b   1.000
_cell.length_c   1.000
_cell.angle_alpha   90.00
_cell.angle_beta   90.00
_cell.angle_gamma   90.00
#
_symmetry.space_group_name_H-M   'P 1'
#
loop_
_entity.id
_entity.type
_entity.pdbx_description
1 polymer ?
#
loop_
_entity_poly.entity_id
_entity_poly.type
_entity_poly.pdbx_seq_one_letter_code
_entity_poly.pdbx_strand_id
1 'polypeptide(L)'
;MDEDLQLDRQRVDEALEELDFLFIDTKSDPTKLKTDRSASLGAGGAGDVFQADLFVASAQQTIRVAVKILRSHAAEDLRVAYRLLREISVWADLRHQNILPLIGFFLSPQLDEALIFCPFEPHGSVERYLHTPYRYFRQDGASGSSGARDILLAQP
;
A
#
# COMPACT_ATOMS: atom_id res chain seq x y z
N MET A 1 -6.95 33.74 9.25
CA MET A 1 -6.21 32.95 8.25
C MET A 1 -5.21 32.05 8.96
N ASP A 2 -4.30 32.57 9.78
CA ASP A 2 -3.36 31.71 10.53
C ASP A 2 -4.02 30.88 11.64
N GLU A 3 -5.02 31.43 12.34
CA GLU A 3 -5.76 30.69 13.39
C GLU A 3 -6.58 29.52 12.82
N ASP A 4 -7.22 29.71 11.66
CA ASP A 4 -8.01 28.65 11.00
C ASP A 4 -7.11 27.49 10.54
N LEU A 5 -5.94 27.80 10.00
CA LEU A 5 -4.94 26.80 9.58
C LEU A 5 -4.36 26.05 10.78
N GLN A 6 -4.14 26.74 11.91
CA GLN A 6 -3.71 26.10 13.15
C GLN A 6 -4.76 25.14 13.69
N LEU A 7 -6.03 25.54 13.69
CA LEU A 7 -7.14 24.68 14.11
C LEU A 7 -7.29 23.44 13.22
N ASP A 8 -7.17 23.61 11.91
CA ASP A 8 -7.24 22.49 10.96
C ASP A 8 -6.06 21.53 11.14
N ARG A 9 -4.86 22.04 11.37
CA ARG A 9 -3.68 21.22 11.67
C ARG A 9 -3.84 20.46 12.98
N GLN A 10 -4.33 21.11 14.03
CA GLN A 10 -4.59 20.45 15.31
C GLN A 10 -5.57 19.28 15.16
N ARG A 11 -6.66 19.46 14.39
CA ARG A 11 -7.62 18.37 14.13
C ARG A 11 -7.01 17.19 13.39
N VAL A 12 -6.11 17.48 12.44
CA VAL A 12 -5.37 16.44 11.73
C VAL A 12 -4.47 15.69 12.72
N ASP A 13 -3.72 16.41 13.55
CA ASP A 13 -2.81 15.82 14.53
C ASP A 13 -3.59 14.93 15.53
N GLU A 14 -4.71 15.42 16.09
CA GLU A 14 -5.59 14.64 16.98
C GLU A 14 -6.12 13.35 16.31
N ALA A 15 -6.55 13.44 15.05
CA ALA A 15 -7.04 12.27 14.31
C ALA A 15 -5.93 11.26 13.99
N LEU A 16 -4.68 11.73 13.82
CA LEU A 16 -3.53 10.85 13.60
C LEU A 16 -3.07 10.18 14.89
N GLU A 17 -3.18 10.85 16.04
CA GLU A 17 -2.87 10.26 17.36
C GLU A 17 -3.72 9.02 17.63
N GLU A 18 -5.00 9.01 17.25
CA GLU A 18 -5.87 7.83 17.38
C GLU A 18 -5.38 6.62 16.55
N LEU A 19 -4.61 6.88 15.49
CA LEU A 19 -4.07 5.88 14.56
C LEU A 19 -2.56 5.68 14.70
N ASP A 20 -1.92 6.22 15.74
CA ASP A 20 -0.45 6.19 15.91
C ASP A 20 0.12 4.76 15.97
N PHE A 21 -0.68 3.78 16.41
CA PHE A 21 -0.31 2.36 16.38
C PHE A 21 -0.06 1.80 14.97
N LEU A 22 -0.50 2.50 13.92
CA LEU A 22 -0.28 2.20 12.50
C LEU A 22 0.81 3.09 11.87
N PHE A 23 1.39 4.03 12.62
CA PHE A 23 2.40 4.94 12.10
C PHE A 23 3.72 4.21 11.86
N ILE A 24 4.30 4.41 10.67
CA ILE A 24 5.58 3.83 10.27
C ILE A 24 6.52 4.97 9.90
N ASP A 25 7.46 5.27 10.80
CA ASP A 25 8.52 6.22 10.49
C ASP A 25 9.53 5.62 9.52
N THR A 26 9.39 5.97 8.24
CA THR A 26 10.28 5.55 7.15
C THR A 26 11.44 6.50 6.90
N LYS A 27 11.48 7.68 7.54
CA LYS A 27 12.50 8.70 7.28
C LYS A 27 13.63 8.66 8.29
N SER A 28 13.32 8.48 9.58
CA SER A 28 14.37 8.38 10.60
C SER A 28 15.23 7.13 10.46
N ASP A 29 14.65 6.07 9.87
CA ASP A 29 15.34 4.82 9.61
C ASP A 29 15.19 4.41 8.13
N PRO A 30 16.17 4.80 7.28
CA PRO A 30 16.14 4.46 5.86
C PRO A 30 16.29 2.95 5.60
N THR A 31 16.64 2.15 6.60
CA THR A 31 16.70 0.68 6.45
C THR A 31 15.32 0.05 6.47
N LYS A 32 14.31 0.75 7.01
CA LYS A 32 12.93 0.24 7.12
C LYS A 32 12.25 0.09 5.79
N LEU A 33 12.45 1.01 4.85
CA LEU A 33 11.74 0.98 3.58
C LEU A 33 12.73 0.98 2.42
N LYS A 34 12.84 -0.18 1.76
CA LYS A 34 13.58 -0.31 0.50
C LYS A 34 12.59 -0.26 -0.64
N THR A 35 12.46 0.92 -1.24
CA THR A 35 11.60 1.13 -2.41
C THR A 35 12.33 0.73 -3.68
N ASP A 36 11.71 -0.08 -4.52
CA ASP A 36 12.09 -0.19 -5.91
C ASP A 36 11.23 0.77 -6.73
N ARG A 37 11.72 2.00 -6.95
CA ARG A 37 10.98 3.02 -7.72
C ARG A 37 10.82 2.63 -9.21
N SER A 38 11.55 1.63 -9.69
CA SER A 38 11.35 1.08 -11.05
C SER A 38 10.16 0.10 -11.11
N ALA A 39 9.69 -0.40 -9.96
CA ALA A 39 8.54 -1.28 -9.82
C ALA A 39 7.23 -0.50 -9.58
N SER A 40 6.91 0.44 -10.48
CA SER A 40 5.58 1.07 -10.49
C SER A 40 4.51 0.01 -10.79
N LEU A 41 3.56 -0.15 -9.88
CA LEU A 41 2.46 -1.12 -9.98
C LEU A 41 1.25 -0.52 -10.69
N GLY A 42 1.13 0.81 -10.67
CA GLY A 42 0.07 1.56 -11.32
C GLY A 42 0.05 3.03 -10.90
N ALA A 43 -0.55 3.85 -11.75
CA ALA A 43 -0.80 5.27 -11.49
C ALA A 43 -2.29 5.55 -11.71
N GLY A 44 -2.94 6.20 -10.74
CA GLY A 44 -4.35 6.57 -10.82
C GLY A 44 -4.61 8.00 -10.36
N GLY A 45 -5.88 8.40 -10.37
CA GLY A 45 -6.29 9.72 -9.85
C GLY A 45 -6.02 9.91 -8.36
N ALA A 46 -5.94 8.81 -7.60
CA ALA A 46 -5.71 8.83 -6.15
C ALA A 46 -4.23 8.80 -5.75
N GLY A 47 -3.30 8.58 -6.67
CA GLY A 47 -1.87 8.47 -6.37
C GLY A 47 -1.14 7.43 -7.22
N ASP A 48 0.13 7.21 -6.89
CA ASP A 48 1.00 6.21 -7.50
C ASP A 48 1.22 5.06 -6.52
N VAL A 49 1.33 3.83 -7.02
CA VAL A 49 1.57 2.64 -6.19
C VAL A 49 2.86 1.96 -6.62
N PHE A 50 3.73 1.65 -5.67
CA PHE A 50 5.02 0.99 -5.91
C PHE A 50 5.17 -0.24 -5.03
N GLN A 51 5.97 -1.20 -5.48
CA GLN A 51 6.41 -2.29 -4.63
C GLN A 51 7.58 -1.83 -3.74
N ALA A 52 7.58 -2.25 -2.48
CA ALA A 52 8.70 -2.05 -1.57
C ALA A 52 8.88 -3.25 -0.64
N ASP A 53 10.07 -3.34 -0.06
CA ASP A 53 10.34 -4.23 1.07
C ASP A 53 10.36 -3.39 2.35
N LEU A 54 9.50 -3.76 3.31
CA LEU A 54 9.31 -3.10 4.60
C LEU A 54 9.87 -3.97 5.73
N PHE A 55 10.82 -3.46 6.49
CA PHE A 55 11.31 -4.11 7.70
C PHE A 55 10.42 -3.77 8.90
N VAL A 56 9.83 -4.80 9.49
CA VAL A 56 8.95 -4.69 10.66
C VAL A 56 9.75 -5.06 11.91
N ALA A 57 10.18 -4.05 12.65
CA ALA A 57 11.08 -4.21 13.80
C ALA A 57 10.51 -5.12 14.91
N SER A 58 9.20 -5.05 15.16
CA SER A 58 8.53 -5.87 16.19
C SER A 58 8.57 -7.36 15.87
N ALA A 59 8.57 -7.72 14.59
CA ALA A 59 8.61 -9.09 14.10
C ALA A 59 10.00 -9.52 13.59
N GLN A 60 10.99 -8.60 13.60
CA GLN A 60 12.34 -8.82 13.07
C GLN A 60 12.35 -9.45 11.67
N GLN A 61 11.44 -9.00 10.80
CA GLN A 61 11.27 -9.57 9.46
C GLN A 61 11.06 -8.48 8.42
N THR A 62 11.44 -8.79 7.18
CA THR A 62 11.12 -7.98 6.02
C THR A 62 9.93 -8.57 5.29
N ILE A 63 8.91 -7.77 5.02
CA ILE A 63 7.74 -8.15 4.26
C ILE A 63 7.65 -7.33 2.98
N ARG A 64 7.05 -7.91 1.93
CA ARG A 64 6.79 -7.21 0.69
C ARG A 64 5.46 -6.45 0.78
N VAL A 65 5.50 -5.17 0.45
CA VAL A 65 4.35 -4.27 0.57
C VAL A 65 4.10 -3.53 -0.74
N ALA A 66 2.85 -3.14 -0.94
CA ALA A 66 2.50 -2.08 -1.86
C ALA A 66 2.47 -0.76 -1.08
N VAL A 67 3.10 0.28 -1.64
CA VAL A 67 3.15 1.62 -1.08
C VAL A 67 2.38 2.55 -2.00
N LYS A 68 1.26 3.07 -1.52
CA LYS A 68 0.49 4.10 -2.22
C LYS A 68 0.97 5.47 -1.77
N ILE A 69 1.37 6.29 -2.73
CA ILE A 69 1.83 7.67 -2.53
C ILE A 69 0.68 8.61 -2.87
N LEU A 70 0.21 9.38 -1.88
CA LEU A 70 -0.73 10.46 -2.14
C LEU A 70 0.05 11.70 -2.58
N ARG A 71 -0.16 12.12 -3.82
CA ARG A 71 0.49 13.31 -4.37
C ARG A 71 0.06 14.55 -3.60
N SER A 72 1.04 15.27 -3.07
CA SER A 72 0.89 16.65 -2.62
C SER A 72 1.20 17.61 -3.78
N HIS A 73 0.57 18.79 -3.79
CA HIS A 73 0.77 19.81 -4.83
C HIS A 73 1.49 21.05 -4.29
N ALA A 74 1.77 21.11 -2.99
CA ALA A 74 2.45 22.21 -2.33
C ALA A 74 3.09 21.73 -1.01
N ALA A 75 4.05 22.49 -0.49
CA ALA A 75 4.45 22.32 0.91
C ALA A 75 3.27 22.68 1.82
N GLU A 76 3.14 21.98 2.95
CA GLU A 76 2.08 22.21 3.96
C GLU A 76 0.65 22.02 3.40
N ASP A 77 0.48 21.11 2.42
CA ASP A 77 -0.83 20.84 1.82
C ASP A 77 -1.71 20.02 2.76
N LEU A 78 -2.44 20.67 3.66
CA LEU A 78 -3.40 20.02 4.57
C LEU A 78 -4.38 19.08 3.85
N ARG A 79 -4.66 19.29 2.56
CA ARG A 79 -5.51 18.38 1.78
C ARG A 79 -4.90 16.99 1.64
N VAL A 80 -3.57 16.85 1.60
CA VAL A 80 -2.94 15.52 1.56
C VAL A 80 -3.20 14.76 2.86
N ALA A 81 -3.15 15.46 4.01
CA ALA A 81 -3.44 14.88 5.30
C ALA A 81 -4.91 14.47 5.42
N TYR A 82 -5.86 15.31 4.99
CA TYR A 82 -7.28 14.94 4.96
C TYR A 82 -7.57 13.76 4.05
N ARG A 83 -6.91 13.68 2.88
CA ARG A 83 -7.04 12.54 1.97
C ARG A 83 -6.47 11.27 2.58
N LEU A 84 -5.33 11.38 3.27
CA LEU A 84 -4.73 10.27 4.01
C LEU A 84 -5.70 9.77 5.08
N LEU A 85 -6.11 10.64 6.00
CA LEU A 85 -7.05 10.33 7.09
C LEU A 85 -8.32 9.65 6.56
N ARG A 86 -8.93 10.22 5.52
CA ARG A 86 -10.14 9.63 4.91
C ARG A 86 -9.92 8.19 4.43
N GLU A 87 -8.76 7.88 3.87
CA GLU A 87 -8.44 6.52 3.44
C GLU A 87 -8.14 5.61 4.62
N ILE A 88 -7.27 6.02 5.55
CA ILE A 88 -6.79 5.15 6.63
C ILE A 88 -7.84 4.95 7.74
N SER A 89 -8.67 5.95 8.06
CA SER A 89 -9.68 5.82 9.11
C SER A 89 -10.74 4.77 8.75
N VAL A 90 -11.15 4.72 7.48
CA VAL A 90 -12.06 3.66 7.02
C VAL A 90 -11.33 2.32 6.94
N TRP A 91 -10.12 2.31 6.41
CA TRP A 91 -9.39 1.06 6.15
C TRP A 91 -8.89 0.36 7.42
N ALA A 92 -8.56 1.10 8.48
CA ALA A 92 -8.10 0.56 9.76
C ALA A 92 -9.13 -0.37 10.42
N ASP A 93 -10.42 -0.11 10.20
CA ASP A 93 -11.52 -0.89 10.78
C ASP A 93 -11.91 -2.12 9.93
N LEU A 94 -11.41 -2.24 8.70
CA LEU A 94 -11.78 -3.34 7.80
C LEU A 94 -10.95 -4.60 8.10
N ARG A 95 -11.62 -5.60 8.67
CA ARG A 95 -11.02 -6.92 8.98
C ARG A 95 -11.80 -8.04 8.31
N HIS A 96 -11.41 -8.41 7.10
CA HIS A 96 -12.06 -9.47 6.33
C HIS A 96 -11.08 -10.15 5.37
N GLN A 97 -11.25 -11.46 5.14
CA GLN A 97 -10.32 -12.26 4.31
C GLN A 97 -10.20 -11.80 2.84
N ASN A 98 -11.20 -11.07 2.34
CA ASN A 98 -11.25 -10.58 0.95
C ASN A 98 -10.95 -9.07 0.85
N ILE A 99 -10.51 -8.44 1.93
CA ILE A 99 -10.08 -7.03 1.95
C ILE A 99 -8.61 -7.04 2.38
N LEU A 100 -7.75 -6.41 1.57
CA LEU A 100 -6.35 -6.24 1.93
C LEU A 100 -6.26 -5.52 3.28
N PRO A 101 -5.51 -6.02 4.27
CA PRO A 101 -5.34 -5.30 5.53
C PRO A 101 -4.49 -4.04 5.33
N LEU A 102 -4.81 -2.99 6.07
CA LEU A 102 -3.92 -1.85 6.24
C LEU A 102 -2.75 -2.28 7.14
N ILE A 103 -1.51 -2.09 6.68
CA ILE A 103 -0.30 -2.36 7.48
C ILE A 103 0.06 -1.11 8.27
N GLY A 104 -0.01 0.06 7.64
CA GLY A 104 0.33 1.31 8.28
C GLY A 104 0.33 2.49 7.33
N PHE A 105 0.78 3.63 7.83
CA PHE A 105 0.92 4.86 7.05
C PHE A 105 2.13 5.68 7.48
N PHE A 106 2.48 6.66 6.66
CA PHE A 106 3.43 7.71 6.97
C PHE A 106 2.89 9.04 6.46
N LEU A 107 3.08 10.11 7.23
CA LEU A 107 2.83 11.49 6.83
C LEU A 107 4.05 12.32 7.23
N SER A 108 4.65 13.05 6.30
CA SER A 108 5.76 13.94 6.62
C SER A 108 5.28 15.12 7.47
N PRO A 109 6.10 15.64 8.40
CA PRO A 109 5.75 16.83 9.18
C PRO A 109 5.45 18.07 8.31
N GLN A 110 6.03 18.11 7.11
CA GLN A 110 5.87 19.16 6.10
C GLN A 110 4.62 18.97 5.22
N LEU A 111 3.87 17.88 5.39
CA LEU A 111 2.66 17.54 4.62
C LEU A 111 2.89 17.52 3.10
N ASP A 112 4.10 17.16 2.68
CA ASP A 112 4.51 17.05 1.28
C ASP A 112 4.61 15.59 0.81
N GLU A 113 4.57 14.63 1.73
CA GLU A 113 4.63 13.20 1.45
C GLU A 113 3.68 12.44 2.38
N ALA A 114 2.79 11.64 1.78
CA ALA A 114 1.90 10.74 2.50
C ALA A 114 1.91 9.36 1.84
N LEU A 115 2.16 8.34 2.64
CA LEU A 115 2.32 6.95 2.21
C LEU A 115 1.32 6.06 2.95
N ILE A 116 0.74 5.10 2.24
CA ILE A 116 -0.10 4.04 2.81
C ILE A 116 0.51 2.69 2.44
N PHE A 117 0.65 1.80 3.43
CA PHE A 117 1.26 0.49 3.28
C PHE A 117 0.21 -0.62 3.39
N CYS A 118 0.19 -1.53 2.45
CA CYS A 118 -0.62 -2.76 2.50
C CYS A 118 0.17 -3.95 1.92
N PRO A 119 -0.28 -5.20 2.11
CA PRO A 119 0.40 -6.36 1.54
C PRO A 119 0.49 -6.24 0.02
N PHE A 120 1.62 -6.68 -0.53
CA PHE A 120 1.79 -6.77 -1.96
C PHE A 120 1.04 -7.97 -2.53
N GLU A 121 0.14 -7.73 -3.49
CA GLU A 121 -0.56 -8.78 -4.23
C GLU A 121 0.14 -9.08 -5.56
N PRO A 122 0.80 -10.25 -5.72
CA PRO A 122 1.63 -10.54 -6.89
C PRO A 122 0.81 -10.69 -8.19
N HIS A 123 -0.47 -11.02 -8.07
CA HIS A 123 -1.38 -11.17 -9.21
C HIS A 123 -1.98 -9.84 -9.68
N GLY A 124 -1.75 -8.75 -8.93
CA GLY A 124 -2.25 -7.43 -9.25
C GLY A 124 -3.78 -7.31 -9.18
N SER A 125 -4.33 -6.37 -9.95
CA SER A 125 -5.77 -6.16 -10.02
C SER A 125 -6.47 -7.30 -10.75
N VAL A 126 -7.75 -7.53 -10.43
CA VAL A 126 -8.60 -8.51 -11.13
C VAL A 126 -8.64 -8.23 -12.63
N GLU A 127 -8.73 -6.97 -13.03
CA GLU A 127 -8.67 -6.56 -14.44
C GLU A 127 -7.38 -7.06 -15.11
N ARG A 128 -6.21 -6.77 -14.54
CA ARG A 128 -4.93 -7.24 -15.06
C ARG A 128 -4.86 -8.76 -15.10
N TYR A 129 -5.34 -9.42 -14.06
CA TYR A 129 -5.35 -10.87 -13.97
C TYR A 129 -6.19 -11.51 -15.07
N LEU A 130 -7.40 -11.02 -15.31
CA LEU A 130 -8.30 -11.52 -16.35
C LEU A 130 -7.75 -11.30 -17.77
N HIS A 131 -6.98 -10.24 -17.99
CA HIS A 131 -6.33 -9.96 -19.28
C HIS A 131 -4.98 -10.66 -19.46
N THR A 132 -4.48 -11.38 -18.44
CA THR A 132 -3.23 -12.13 -18.54
C THR A 132 -3.45 -13.42 -19.34
N PRO A 133 -2.68 -13.69 -20.42
CA PRO A 133 -2.86 -14.89 -21.22
C PRO A 133 -2.65 -16.16 -20.38
N TYR A 134 -3.57 -17.13 -20.53
CA TYR A 134 -3.55 -18.43 -19.82
C TYR A 134 -2.22 -19.19 -19.89
N ARG A 135 -1.36 -18.89 -20.89
CA ARG A 135 -0.06 -19.55 -21.06
C ARG A 135 0.99 -19.17 -20.02
N TYR A 136 0.77 -18.13 -19.22
CA TYR A 136 1.72 -17.71 -18.18
C TYR A 136 1.67 -18.62 -16.93
N PHE A 137 0.54 -19.26 -16.65
CA PHE A 137 0.36 -20.07 -15.43
C PHE A 137 0.98 -21.47 -15.47
N ARG A 138 1.65 -21.87 -16.56
CA ARG A 138 2.24 -23.23 -16.70
C ARG A 138 3.74 -23.28 -16.33
N GLN A 139 4.46 -22.16 -16.21
CA GLN A 139 5.92 -22.21 -16.05
C GLN A 139 6.44 -22.40 -14.61
N ASP A 140 5.63 -22.19 -13.58
CA ASP A 140 6.09 -22.34 -12.18
C ASP A 140 6.00 -23.78 -11.64
N GLY A 141 5.68 -24.76 -12.49
CA GLY A 141 5.56 -26.18 -12.12
C GLY A 141 6.64 -27.12 -12.70
N ALA A 142 7.61 -26.62 -13.46
CA ALA A 142 8.57 -27.46 -14.18
C ALA A 142 9.91 -27.66 -13.45
N SER A 143 9.85 -28.20 -12.23
CA SER A 143 10.99 -28.88 -11.60
C SER A 143 10.51 -30.04 -10.72
N GLY A 144 9.87 -31.03 -11.35
CA GLY A 144 9.49 -32.25 -10.64
C GLY A 144 8.66 -33.20 -11.49
N SER A 145 9.30 -34.29 -11.90
CA SER A 145 8.80 -35.51 -12.53
C SER A 145 7.28 -35.81 -12.50
N SER A 146 6.79 -36.20 -13.69
CA SER A 146 5.92 -37.37 -13.94
C SER A 146 4.67 -37.53 -13.07
N GLY A 147 3.52 -37.19 -13.65
CA GLY A 147 2.22 -37.55 -13.08
C GLY A 147 1.08 -36.77 -13.72
N ALA A 148 0.80 -37.04 -15.00
CA ALA A 148 -0.40 -36.53 -15.64
C ALA A 148 -1.65 -37.03 -14.88
N ARG A 149 -2.40 -36.11 -14.28
CA ARG A 149 -3.81 -36.28 -13.92
C ARG A 149 -4.56 -34.98 -14.20
N ASP A 150 -5.34 -35.05 -15.27
CA ASP A 150 -6.66 -34.48 -15.54
C ASP A 150 -7.07 -33.15 -14.90
N ILE A 151 -7.62 -32.25 -15.73
CA ILE A 151 -9.06 -31.98 -15.77
C ILE A 151 -9.37 -31.37 -17.15
N LEU A 152 -10.04 -32.17 -17.99
CA LEU A 152 -10.79 -31.70 -19.14
C LEU A 152 -12.01 -30.94 -18.61
N LEU A 153 -12.00 -29.61 -18.68
CA LEU A 153 -13.25 -28.85 -18.78
C LEU A 153 -13.58 -28.74 -20.26
N ALA A 154 -14.37 -29.71 -20.73
CA ALA A 154 -15.19 -29.51 -21.89
C ALA A 154 -16.17 -28.36 -21.61
N GLN A 155 -16.29 -27.45 -22.56
CA GLN A 155 -17.39 -26.50 -22.68
C GLN A 155 -17.92 -26.61 -24.12
N PRO A 156 -19.23 -26.37 -24.33
CA PRO A 156 -20.06 -26.98 -25.37
C PRO A 156 -19.72 -26.61 -26.82
#